data_AF-V5EQ40-F1
#
_entry.id   AF-V5EQ40-F1
#
_cell.length_a   1.000
_cell.length_b   1.000
_cell.length_c   1.000
_cell.angle_alpha   90.00
_cell.angle_beta   90.00
_cell.angle_gamma   90.00
#
_symmetry.space_group_name_H-M   'P 1'
#
loop_
_entity.id
_entity.type
_entity.pdbx_description
1 polymer ?
#
loop_
_entity_poly.entity_id
_entity_poly.type
_entity_poly.pdbx_seq_one_letter_code
_entity_poly.pdbx_strand_id
1 'polypeptide(L)'
;MPFKSTLAASAAAAAAAIALIPAVAAAPSALSPRRANCKILGKGALGFNSTSIPIYSNAPPAYYLTIDANNDNQIAVSKTPTYENQTMFEFIQCQYTPDQYPEGKGAISTYQGHIRGPDGQCVSVQHIKSPNSYVKMEPCDFSGDAAHGGVKAAQHFQFQLDTFTYFYSAVFLGKKAGPQEHETFGAGGHSHWSLQTEYQSRPNDKWLFNSFQPSNAQTGDRAHQLIGQLGDQYKPTTKPAPTSPACKLVKSGNMELVNTKTGATQSVTTDFPSNFPYAKSPLINANGNPTFNFYQCSSDYMGYTSTDGDYYGHFQSAAYNGTACFSRQIPTDNGNVNNYILESTYQCLTGDGKAQLPNFFRLKKDARGYEVHYLGSTKSENKPEFGWTLAAGNGSQPVIVNPSGMTDYQLLFTPN
;
A
#
# COMPACT_ATOMS: atom_id res chain seq x y z
N MET A 1 45.25 34.45 -68.48
CA MET A 1 45.66 33.04 -68.65
C MET A 1 45.39 32.32 -67.34
N PRO A 2 45.00 31.03 -67.39
CA PRO A 2 44.07 30.39 -66.46
C PRO A 2 44.77 29.81 -65.23
N PHE A 3 44.01 29.54 -64.16
CA PHE A 3 43.87 28.17 -63.63
C PHE A 3 42.60 28.06 -62.77
N LYS A 4 41.74 27.09 -63.14
CA LYS A 4 40.68 26.49 -62.30
C LYS A 4 41.35 25.79 -61.11
N SER A 5 40.76 25.56 -59.94
CA SER A 5 39.56 24.75 -59.71
C SER A 5 39.14 24.82 -58.23
N THR A 6 37.82 24.90 -57.96
CA THR A 6 36.99 24.14 -56.98
C THR A 6 37.65 23.54 -55.71
N LEU A 7 37.04 23.51 -54.50
CA LEU A 7 35.65 23.19 -54.14
C LEU A 7 35.41 23.56 -52.65
N ALA A 8 34.15 23.79 -52.30
CA ALA A 8 33.64 24.18 -50.98
C ALA A 8 33.49 23.02 -49.98
N ALA A 9 33.46 23.34 -48.68
CA ALA A 9 32.60 22.68 -47.69
C ALA A 9 32.37 23.57 -46.44
N SER A 10 31.14 24.04 -46.35
CA SER A 10 30.37 24.65 -45.27
C SER A 10 30.80 24.42 -43.80
N ALA A 11 30.94 25.50 -43.04
CA ALA A 11 30.77 25.54 -41.59
C ALA A 11 29.53 26.38 -41.24
N ALA A 12 28.48 25.73 -40.74
CA ALA A 12 27.27 26.38 -40.27
C ALA A 12 27.47 26.89 -38.84
N ALA A 13 27.24 28.18 -38.64
CA ALA A 13 27.22 28.83 -37.34
C ALA A 13 25.97 28.38 -36.55
N ALA A 14 26.16 27.87 -35.33
CA ALA A 14 25.09 27.64 -34.38
C ALA A 14 24.96 28.84 -33.44
N ALA A 15 23.79 29.47 -33.48
CA ALA A 15 23.41 30.63 -32.69
C ALA A 15 23.39 30.31 -31.19
N ALA A 16 23.93 31.24 -30.40
CA ALA A 16 23.81 31.28 -28.96
C ALA A 16 22.38 31.68 -28.57
N ALA A 17 21.67 30.80 -27.86
CA ALA A 17 20.47 31.14 -27.11
C ALA A 17 20.78 30.97 -25.62
N ILE A 18 20.87 32.09 -24.92
CA ILE A 18 20.98 32.18 -23.47
C ILE A 18 19.60 31.80 -22.90
N ALA A 19 19.51 30.63 -22.26
CA ALA A 19 18.35 30.24 -21.46
C ALA A 19 18.75 30.24 -19.98
N LEU A 20 17.97 30.96 -19.18
CA LEU A 20 18.10 31.06 -17.73
C LEU A 20 18.08 29.67 -17.07
N ILE A 21 19.07 29.39 -16.24
CA ILE A 21 19.17 28.21 -15.39
C ILE A 21 18.18 28.36 -14.22
N PRO A 22 17.20 27.46 -14.02
CA PRO A 22 16.56 27.33 -12.72
C PRO A 22 17.52 26.61 -11.76
N ALA A 23 17.55 27.07 -10.51
CA ALA A 23 18.35 26.53 -9.42
C ALA A 23 18.35 25.00 -9.40
N VAL A 24 19.54 24.41 -9.52
CA VAL A 24 19.78 22.98 -9.43
C VAL A 24 19.43 22.54 -8.01
N ALA A 25 18.34 21.76 -7.88
CA ALA A 25 18.09 20.90 -6.73
C ALA A 25 19.34 20.03 -6.51
N ALA A 26 19.79 19.94 -5.26
CA ALA A 26 20.99 19.24 -4.84
C ALA A 26 21.25 17.96 -5.66
N ALA A 27 22.40 17.93 -6.33
CA ALA A 27 22.86 16.76 -7.06
C ALA A 27 22.92 15.56 -6.10
N PRO A 28 22.53 14.35 -6.55
CA PRO A 28 22.71 13.15 -5.75
C PRO A 28 24.19 13.02 -5.41
N SER A 29 24.49 12.95 -4.12
CA SER A 29 25.84 12.75 -3.60
C SER A 29 26.52 11.61 -4.35
N ALA A 30 27.73 11.90 -4.83
CA ALA A 30 28.53 11.03 -5.66
C ALA A 30 28.53 9.58 -5.17
N LEU A 31 28.25 8.68 -6.10
CA LEU A 31 28.39 7.23 -5.97
C LEU A 31 29.74 6.89 -5.32
N SER A 32 29.71 6.38 -4.09
CA SER A 32 30.88 5.95 -3.34
C SER A 32 31.71 4.93 -4.16
N PRO A 33 33.04 5.11 -4.29
CA PRO A 33 33.87 4.31 -5.19
C PRO A 33 34.33 3.02 -4.51
N ARG A 34 33.58 1.92 -4.70
CA ARG A 34 34.09 0.53 -4.86
C ARG A 34 32.91 -0.44 -4.99
N ARG A 35 32.42 -0.56 -6.23
CA ARG A 35 31.33 -1.47 -6.64
C ARG A 35 31.79 -2.73 -7.37
N ALA A 36 33.09 -2.93 -7.58
CA ALA A 36 33.56 -3.82 -8.65
C ALA A 36 33.06 -5.29 -8.58
N ASN A 37 32.73 -5.81 -7.39
CA ASN A 37 32.38 -7.24 -7.22
C ASN A 37 31.02 -7.50 -6.54
N CYS A 38 30.23 -6.47 -6.23
CA CYS A 38 28.91 -6.66 -5.59
C CYS A 38 27.77 -6.57 -6.61
N LYS A 39 26.76 -7.43 -6.47
CA LYS A 39 25.55 -7.49 -7.29
C LYS A 39 24.31 -7.30 -6.43
N ILE A 40 23.29 -6.64 -6.96
CA ILE A 40 21.98 -6.58 -6.32
C ILE A 40 21.29 -7.93 -6.52
N LEU A 41 20.93 -8.62 -5.43
CA LEU A 41 20.07 -9.81 -5.46
C LEU A 41 18.65 -9.45 -5.86
N GLY A 42 18.17 -8.34 -5.30
CA GLY A 42 16.86 -7.79 -5.59
C GLY A 42 16.53 -6.62 -4.68
N LYS A 43 15.36 -6.03 -4.92
CA LYS A 43 14.75 -5.01 -4.07
C LYS A 43 13.42 -5.53 -3.57
N GLY A 44 13.07 -5.23 -2.33
CA GLY A 44 11.76 -5.54 -1.79
C GLY A 44 11.63 -5.34 -0.30
N ALA A 45 10.55 -5.86 0.27
CA ALA A 45 10.23 -5.69 1.68
C ALA A 45 11.13 -6.55 2.56
N LEU A 46 11.55 -5.97 3.70
CA LEU A 46 12.15 -6.71 4.80
C LEU A 46 11.10 -6.87 5.89
N GLY A 47 10.93 -8.08 6.40
CA GLY A 47 9.99 -8.40 7.47
C GLY A 47 10.62 -9.18 8.60
N PHE A 48 9.84 -9.33 9.66
CA PHE A 48 10.17 -10.05 10.87
C PHE A 48 9.06 -11.06 11.20
N ASN A 49 9.45 -12.21 11.73
CA ASN A 49 8.60 -13.34 12.09
C ASN A 49 7.90 -13.96 10.86
N SER A 50 8.44 -15.11 10.43
CA SER A 50 8.01 -15.87 9.26
C SER A 50 6.97 -16.95 9.57
N THR A 51 6.42 -17.00 10.80
CA THR A 51 5.44 -18.04 11.19
C THR A 51 4.17 -18.01 10.33
N SER A 52 3.81 -16.86 9.79
CA SER A 52 2.66 -16.66 8.89
C SER A 52 2.92 -17.06 7.43
N ILE A 53 4.11 -17.57 7.11
CA ILE A 53 4.51 -17.97 5.75
C ILE A 53 4.46 -19.51 5.63
N PRO A 54 3.40 -20.07 5.00
CA PRO A 54 3.35 -21.49 4.70
C PRO A 54 4.44 -21.90 3.69
N ILE A 55 4.76 -23.19 3.66
CA ILE A 55 5.64 -23.79 2.65
C ILE A 55 5.02 -23.59 1.27
N TYR A 56 5.82 -23.24 0.25
CA TYR A 56 5.35 -22.89 -1.11
C TYR A 56 4.38 -21.71 -1.19
N SER A 57 4.45 -20.78 -0.24
CA SER A 57 3.59 -19.59 -0.24
C SER A 57 4.37 -18.33 -0.57
N ASN A 58 3.67 -17.35 -1.15
CA ASN A 58 4.12 -15.97 -1.27
C ASN A 58 3.45 -15.07 -0.21
N ALA A 59 2.94 -15.67 0.88
CA ALA A 59 2.30 -14.95 1.96
C ALA A 59 3.27 -13.95 2.63
N PRO A 60 2.74 -12.85 3.17
CA PRO A 60 3.56 -11.85 3.85
C PRO A 60 4.13 -12.36 5.19
N PRO A 61 5.25 -11.79 5.67
CA PRO A 61 5.70 -11.96 7.06
C PRO A 61 4.66 -11.38 8.03
N ALA A 62 4.73 -11.80 9.29
CA ALA A 62 3.80 -11.33 10.31
C ALA A 62 3.97 -9.82 10.61
N TYR A 63 5.18 -9.31 10.39
CA TYR A 63 5.53 -7.91 10.54
C TYR A 63 6.42 -7.44 9.41
N TYR A 64 6.26 -6.19 9.02
CA TYR A 64 7.12 -5.51 8.07
C TYR A 64 7.99 -4.49 8.76
N LEU A 65 9.22 -4.33 8.29
CA LEU A 65 10.14 -3.35 8.82
C LEU A 65 10.01 -2.03 8.05
N THR A 66 9.99 -0.93 8.79
CA THR A 66 9.98 0.43 8.26
C THR A 66 11.02 1.29 8.97
N ILE A 67 11.38 2.42 8.37
CA ILE A 67 12.30 3.39 8.96
C ILE A 67 11.46 4.44 9.69
N ASP A 68 11.64 4.60 11.00
CA ASP A 68 11.09 5.75 11.70
C ASP A 68 12.07 6.93 11.63
N ALA A 69 11.80 7.83 10.70
CA ALA A 69 12.58 9.04 10.50
C ALA A 69 12.58 9.98 11.73
N ASN A 70 11.64 9.83 12.67
CA ASN A 70 11.55 10.68 13.86
C ASN A 70 12.43 10.20 15.02
N ASN A 71 13.06 9.03 14.91
CA ASN A 71 13.81 8.42 16.01
C ASN A 71 15.17 7.86 15.54
N ASP A 72 16.08 8.74 15.11
CA ASP A 72 17.44 8.40 14.66
C ASP A 72 17.47 7.31 13.56
N ASN A 73 16.48 7.33 12.66
CA ASN A 73 16.29 6.32 11.61
C ASN A 73 16.29 4.87 12.12
N GLN A 74 15.77 4.66 13.33
CA GLN A 74 15.58 3.31 13.88
C GLN A 74 14.62 2.49 13.01
N ILE A 75 14.82 1.17 13.02
CA ILE A 75 13.94 0.23 12.34
C ILE A 75 12.76 -0.10 13.26
N ALA A 76 11.57 0.37 12.87
CA ALA A 76 10.31 0.03 13.50
C ALA A 76 9.65 -1.14 12.77
N VAL A 77 8.77 -1.87 13.47
CA VAL A 77 7.91 -2.89 12.87
C VAL A 77 6.50 -2.37 12.75
N SER A 78 5.90 -2.64 11.60
CA SER A 78 4.52 -2.32 11.27
C SER A 78 3.75 -3.59 10.94
N LYS A 79 2.52 -3.71 11.46
CA LYS A 79 1.55 -4.73 11.04
C LYS A 79 0.76 -4.31 9.79
N THR A 80 0.88 -3.06 9.37
CA THR A 80 0.09 -2.45 8.29
C THR A 80 1.01 -1.80 7.27
N PRO A 81 1.65 -2.59 6.38
CA PRO A 81 2.20 -2.00 5.17
C PRO A 81 1.06 -1.61 4.23
N THR A 82 1.08 -0.39 3.71
CA THR A 82 0.36 -0.09 2.47
C THR A 82 1.39 -0.13 1.33
N TYR A 83 0.94 -0.44 0.11
CA TYR A 83 1.80 -0.38 -1.09
C TYR A 83 2.50 0.99 -1.24
N GLU A 84 1.89 2.05 -0.70
CA GLU A 84 2.34 3.44 -0.78
C GLU A 84 3.36 3.83 0.32
N ASN A 85 3.34 3.17 1.49
CA ASN A 85 4.17 3.55 2.65
C ASN A 85 5.14 2.46 3.10
N GLN A 86 5.35 1.43 2.28
CA GLN A 86 6.27 0.34 2.63
C GLN A 86 7.71 0.69 2.27
N THR A 87 8.60 0.63 3.27
CA THR A 87 10.04 0.81 3.05
C THR A 87 10.58 -0.35 2.22
N MET A 88 11.17 -0.04 1.07
CA MET A 88 11.81 -1.01 0.18
C MET A 88 13.31 -1.01 0.38
N PHE A 89 13.87 -2.19 0.64
CA PHE A 89 15.29 -2.40 0.84
C PHE A 89 15.90 -3.10 -0.37
N GLU A 90 17.14 -2.75 -0.70
CA GLU A 90 17.96 -3.45 -1.66
C GLU A 90 18.88 -4.43 -0.95
N PHE A 91 18.91 -5.66 -1.43
CA PHE A 91 19.71 -6.75 -0.88
C PHE A 91 20.89 -6.94 -1.80
N ILE A 92 22.09 -6.63 -1.32
CA ILE A 92 23.28 -6.53 -2.14
C ILE A 92 24.21 -7.66 -1.75
N GLN A 93 24.45 -8.61 -2.66
CA GLN A 93 25.45 -9.66 -2.49
C GLN A 93 26.83 -9.14 -2.90
N CYS A 94 27.87 -9.50 -2.14
CA CYS A 94 29.27 -9.26 -2.46
C CYS A 94 30.08 -10.56 -2.52
N GLN A 95 29.57 -11.63 -1.90
CA GLN A 95 30.11 -12.98 -1.99
C GLN A 95 28.95 -13.97 -2.13
N TYR A 96 29.16 -15.03 -2.93
CA TYR A 96 28.22 -16.12 -3.13
C TYR A 96 28.90 -17.44 -2.81
N THR A 97 28.25 -18.27 -2.01
CA THR A 97 28.65 -19.66 -1.80
C THR A 97 27.48 -20.55 -2.26
N PRO A 98 27.64 -21.29 -3.38
CA PRO A 98 26.62 -22.21 -3.86
C PRO A 98 26.39 -23.34 -2.86
N ASP A 99 25.21 -23.96 -2.92
CA ASP A 99 24.96 -25.18 -2.16
C ASP A 99 25.88 -26.33 -2.63
N GLN A 100 26.16 -27.26 -1.71
CA GLN A 100 26.92 -28.47 -2.04
C GLN A 100 26.06 -29.53 -2.73
N TYR A 101 24.73 -29.41 -2.62
CA TYR A 101 23.75 -30.36 -3.13
C TYR A 101 22.61 -29.63 -3.85
N PRO A 102 22.84 -29.10 -5.07
CA PRO A 102 21.85 -28.29 -5.80
C PRO A 102 20.56 -29.05 -6.15
N GLU A 103 20.62 -30.39 -6.13
CA GLU A 103 19.51 -31.27 -6.45
C GLU A 103 19.05 -32.01 -5.19
N GLY A 104 18.07 -31.45 -4.48
CA GLY A 104 17.51 -32.10 -3.30
C GLY A 104 16.57 -31.21 -2.48
N LYS A 105 15.65 -31.86 -1.76
CA LYS A 105 14.78 -31.22 -0.78
C LYS A 105 15.61 -30.70 0.40
N GLY A 106 15.74 -29.39 0.55
CA GLY A 106 16.43 -28.75 1.68
C GLY A 106 17.80 -28.14 1.37
N ALA A 107 18.17 -28.01 0.09
CA ALA A 107 19.39 -27.30 -0.29
C ALA A 107 19.25 -25.79 0.03
N ILE A 108 20.31 -25.19 0.60
CA ILE A 108 20.34 -23.78 0.99
C ILE A 108 21.52 -23.10 0.31
N SER A 109 21.21 -22.20 -0.62
CA SER A 109 22.19 -21.30 -1.24
C SER A 109 22.41 -20.08 -0.35
N THR A 110 23.67 -19.65 -0.21
CA THR A 110 24.04 -18.55 0.70
C THR A 110 24.78 -17.42 0.01
N TYR A 111 24.42 -16.21 0.38
CA TYR A 111 24.96 -14.97 -0.16
C TYR A 111 25.38 -14.09 1.00
N GLN A 112 26.52 -13.40 0.91
CA GLN A 112 26.95 -12.45 1.94
C GLN A 112 26.99 -11.04 1.39
N GLY A 113 26.64 -10.08 2.22
CA GLY A 113 26.48 -8.71 1.78
C GLY A 113 25.87 -7.77 2.81
N HIS A 114 25.10 -6.80 2.31
CA HIS A 114 24.47 -5.77 3.12
C HIS A 114 23.08 -5.41 2.59
N ILE A 115 22.27 -4.79 3.45
CA ILE A 115 20.92 -4.34 3.14
C ILE A 115 20.95 -2.81 3.08
N ARG A 116 20.50 -2.23 1.96
CA ARG A 116 20.45 -0.78 1.75
C ARG A 116 19.00 -0.29 1.72
N GLY A 117 18.70 0.76 2.47
CA GLY A 117 17.40 1.42 2.48
C GLY A 117 17.22 2.40 1.31
N PRO A 118 16.02 2.99 1.18
CA PRO A 118 15.67 3.89 0.08
C PRO A 118 16.44 5.23 0.11
N ASP A 119 16.93 5.62 1.28
CA ASP A 119 17.79 6.79 1.51
C ASP A 119 19.26 6.55 1.13
N GLY A 120 19.60 5.35 0.66
CA GLY A 120 20.96 4.94 0.32
C GLY A 120 21.82 4.54 1.51
N GLN A 121 21.27 4.57 2.73
CA GLN A 121 21.93 4.10 3.95
C GLN A 121 21.82 2.59 4.11
N CYS A 122 22.69 2.00 4.92
CA CYS A 122 22.72 0.58 5.22
C CYS A 122 22.05 0.27 6.56
N VAL A 123 21.30 -0.83 6.60
CA VAL A 123 20.77 -1.40 7.85
C VAL A 123 21.97 -1.78 8.73
N SER A 124 22.02 -1.21 9.93
CA SER A 124 23.17 -1.30 10.82
C SER A 124 22.73 -1.73 12.22
N VAL A 125 23.37 -2.77 12.74
CA VAL A 125 23.19 -3.23 14.13
C VAL A 125 24.16 -2.48 15.03
N GLN A 126 23.62 -1.63 15.89
CA GLN A 126 24.40 -0.91 16.89
C GLN A 126 24.77 -1.82 18.05
N HIS A 127 25.95 -1.60 18.62
CA HIS A 127 26.43 -2.36 19.78
C HIS A 127 26.37 -3.88 19.58
N ILE A 128 26.91 -4.41 18.48
CA ILE A 128 26.90 -5.82 17.99
C ILE A 128 27.09 -6.94 19.06
N LYS A 129 27.61 -6.63 20.25
CA LYS A 129 27.85 -7.58 21.35
C LYS A 129 27.15 -7.23 22.66
N SER A 130 26.32 -6.18 22.64
CA SER A 130 25.60 -5.69 23.81
C SER A 130 24.22 -6.33 23.86
N PRO A 131 23.69 -6.61 25.06
CA PRO A 131 22.29 -6.96 25.22
C PRO A 131 21.34 -5.80 24.87
N ASN A 132 21.84 -4.58 24.65
CA ASN A 132 21.08 -3.39 24.24
C ASN A 132 21.27 -3.04 22.75
N SER A 133 21.49 -4.02 21.88
CA SER A 133 21.66 -3.75 20.45
C SER A 133 20.33 -3.42 19.78
N TYR A 134 20.34 -2.34 19.02
CA TYR A 134 19.20 -1.89 18.23
C TYR A 134 19.61 -1.72 16.77
N VAL A 135 18.62 -1.63 15.90
CA VAL A 135 18.83 -1.51 14.46
C VAL A 135 18.44 -0.12 13.99
N LYS A 136 19.30 0.49 13.19
CA LYS A 136 19.00 1.75 12.51
C LYS A 136 19.63 1.81 11.13
N MET A 137 19.26 2.82 10.36
CA MET A 137 19.95 3.17 9.13
C MET A 137 21.19 4.02 9.44
N GLU A 138 22.32 3.69 8.82
CA GLU A 138 23.54 4.50 8.85
C GLU A 138 24.21 4.52 7.48
N PRO A 139 25.08 5.50 7.18
CA PRO A 139 25.89 5.47 5.96
C PRO A 139 26.58 4.11 5.78
N CYS A 140 26.51 3.56 4.57
CA CYS A 140 27.18 2.30 4.26
C CYS A 140 28.70 2.44 4.44
N ASP A 141 29.26 1.60 5.31
CA ASP A 141 30.65 1.64 5.72
C ASP A 141 31.39 0.44 5.12
N PHE A 142 32.06 0.69 3.99
CA PHE A 142 32.69 -0.37 3.21
C PHE A 142 34.05 -0.77 3.80
N SER A 143 34.24 -2.06 4.06
CA SER A 143 35.50 -2.60 4.62
C SER A 143 36.55 -2.89 3.55
N GLY A 144 36.18 -2.87 2.28
CA GLY A 144 37.03 -3.29 1.15
C GLY A 144 37.28 -4.80 1.09
N ASP A 145 36.77 -5.57 2.06
CA ASP A 145 36.91 -7.01 2.15
C ASP A 145 35.61 -7.70 1.71
N ALA A 146 35.66 -8.35 0.55
CA ALA A 146 34.51 -9.08 0.01
C ALA A 146 34.14 -10.32 0.84
N ALA A 147 35.08 -10.88 1.63
CA ALA A 147 34.83 -12.03 2.49
C ALA A 147 33.95 -11.71 3.71
N HIS A 148 33.70 -10.41 3.96
CA HIS A 148 32.82 -9.90 5.01
C HIS A 148 31.62 -9.12 4.41
N GLY A 149 31.13 -9.55 3.25
CA GLY A 149 29.98 -8.91 2.60
C GLY A 149 30.26 -7.49 2.08
N GLY A 150 31.54 -7.12 1.94
CA GLY A 150 31.97 -5.82 1.40
C GLY A 150 31.78 -4.63 2.34
N VAL A 151 31.25 -4.84 3.55
CA VAL A 151 30.95 -3.79 4.55
C VAL A 151 31.59 -4.10 5.89
N LYS A 152 31.54 -3.15 6.82
CA LYS A 152 31.91 -3.38 8.21
C LYS A 152 30.93 -4.33 8.88
N ALA A 153 31.42 -4.97 9.94
CA ALA A 153 30.67 -5.95 10.73
C ALA A 153 29.28 -5.48 11.19
N ALA A 154 29.07 -4.20 11.45
CA ALA A 154 27.77 -3.67 11.87
C ALA A 154 26.67 -3.81 10.80
N GLN A 155 27.08 -3.98 9.54
CA GLN A 155 26.20 -3.99 8.36
C GLN A 155 26.27 -5.32 7.61
N HIS A 156 26.94 -6.34 8.17
CA HIS A 156 27.22 -7.59 7.50
C HIS A 156 26.11 -8.63 7.71
N PHE A 157 25.47 -9.03 6.61
CA PHE A 157 24.39 -10.01 6.57
C PHE A 157 24.71 -11.18 5.64
N GLN A 158 24.16 -12.34 5.97
CA GLN A 158 24.00 -13.48 5.09
C GLN A 158 22.54 -13.57 4.64
N PHE A 159 22.32 -13.71 3.35
CA PHE A 159 21.04 -14.05 2.75
C PHE A 159 21.02 -15.53 2.43
N GLN A 160 19.96 -16.24 2.80
CA GLN A 160 19.81 -17.67 2.52
C GLN A 160 18.56 -17.88 1.69
N LEU A 161 18.66 -18.70 0.64
CA LEU A 161 17.53 -19.13 -0.18
C LEU A 161 17.47 -20.66 -0.12
N ASP A 162 16.32 -21.22 0.27
CA ASP A 162 16.10 -22.67 0.25
C ASP A 162 15.24 -23.12 -0.94
N THR A 163 15.17 -24.43 -1.17
CA THR A 163 14.39 -25.03 -2.27
C THR A 163 12.87 -25.04 -2.06
N PHE A 164 12.39 -24.70 -0.86
CA PHE A 164 10.98 -24.81 -0.45
C PHE A 164 10.25 -23.47 -0.37
N THR A 165 11.01 -22.39 -0.27
CA THR A 165 10.53 -21.04 -0.04
C THR A 165 10.97 -20.12 -1.15
N TYR A 166 10.08 -19.19 -1.50
CA TYR A 166 10.38 -18.12 -2.45
C TYR A 166 10.94 -16.90 -1.74
N PHE A 167 11.57 -17.04 -0.57
CA PHE A 167 12.02 -15.90 0.22
C PHE A 167 13.47 -16.04 0.63
N TYR A 168 14.11 -14.90 0.90
CA TYR A 168 15.45 -14.90 1.48
C TYR A 168 15.34 -14.74 2.99
N SER A 169 15.96 -15.62 3.78
CA SER A 169 16.24 -15.28 5.17
C SER A 169 17.38 -14.24 5.21
N ALA A 170 17.35 -13.32 6.16
CA ALA A 170 18.44 -12.39 6.41
C ALA A 170 19.02 -12.65 7.81
N VAL A 171 20.21 -13.21 7.85
CA VAL A 171 20.92 -13.58 9.08
C VAL A 171 22.05 -12.59 9.30
N PHE A 172 22.07 -11.90 10.44
CA PHE A 172 23.16 -10.98 10.76
C PHE A 172 24.39 -11.75 11.26
N LEU A 173 25.54 -11.54 10.60
CA LEU A 173 26.77 -12.26 10.89
C LEU A 173 27.74 -11.47 11.77
N GLY A 174 27.63 -10.15 11.79
CA GLY A 174 28.59 -9.31 12.51
C GLY A 174 30.01 -9.46 11.94
N LYS A 175 30.97 -9.80 12.82
CA LYS A 175 32.39 -9.96 12.46
C LYS A 175 32.74 -11.33 11.86
N LYS A 176 31.82 -12.28 11.82
CA LYS A 176 32.10 -13.62 11.28
C LYS A 176 32.17 -13.58 9.75
N ALA A 177 33.16 -14.24 9.17
CA ALA A 177 33.29 -14.45 7.72
C ALA A 177 32.64 -15.76 7.31
N GLY A 178 32.11 -15.81 6.08
CA GLY A 178 31.74 -17.07 5.44
C GLY A 178 30.38 -17.60 5.89
N PRO A 179 29.69 -18.41 5.04
CA PRO A 179 28.43 -18.99 5.43
C PRO A 179 28.67 -19.90 6.63
N GLN A 180 28.01 -19.61 7.73
CA GLN A 180 27.87 -20.67 8.73
C GLN A 180 27.00 -21.73 8.04
N GLU A 181 27.56 -22.91 7.80
CA GLU A 181 26.81 -24.03 7.21
C GLU A 181 25.63 -24.34 8.13
N HIS A 182 24.43 -24.18 7.62
CA HIS A 182 23.23 -24.61 8.32
C HIS A 182 22.39 -25.44 7.39
N GLU A 183 22.08 -26.64 7.85
CA GLU A 183 21.02 -27.50 7.29
C GLU A 183 19.64 -26.85 7.46
N THR A 184 19.55 -25.75 8.22
CA THR A 184 18.31 -25.10 8.61
C THR A 184 18.21 -23.67 8.06
N PHE A 185 17.15 -23.40 7.31
CA PHE A 185 16.83 -22.07 6.81
C PHE A 185 16.61 -21.06 7.95
N GLY A 186 17.26 -19.90 7.84
CA GLY A 186 17.23 -18.82 8.83
C GLY A 186 18.13 -19.05 10.05
N ALA A 187 18.94 -20.10 10.07
CA ALA A 187 19.88 -20.36 11.14
C ALA A 187 21.25 -19.71 10.88
N GLY A 188 21.94 -19.39 11.98
CA GLY A 188 23.39 -19.24 12.00
C GLY A 188 23.96 -18.18 12.91
N GLY A 189 23.76 -16.92 12.59
CA GLY A 189 24.32 -15.80 13.33
C GLY A 189 24.00 -15.89 14.82
N HIS A 190 24.80 -15.25 15.67
CA HIS A 190 24.57 -15.23 17.12
C HIS A 190 23.58 -14.14 17.55
N SER A 191 22.80 -13.64 16.61
CA SER A 191 21.95 -12.49 16.79
C SER A 191 20.50 -12.94 16.71
N HIS A 192 19.78 -12.79 17.81
CA HIS A 192 18.39 -13.20 17.95
C HIS A 192 17.49 -11.98 17.94
N TRP A 193 16.48 -12.00 17.09
CA TRP A 193 15.59 -10.87 16.84
C TRP A 193 14.33 -10.94 17.68
N SER A 194 13.91 -9.81 18.24
CA SER A 194 12.69 -9.71 19.03
C SER A 194 12.05 -8.32 18.90
N LEU A 195 10.83 -8.18 19.42
CA LEU A 195 10.16 -6.88 19.52
C LEU A 195 10.23 -6.37 20.95
N GLN A 196 10.66 -5.13 21.11
CA GLN A 196 10.60 -4.49 22.42
C GLN A 196 9.15 -4.07 22.73
N THR A 197 8.60 -4.53 23.84
CA THR A 197 7.24 -4.19 24.30
C THR A 197 7.18 -2.97 25.21
N GLU A 198 8.32 -2.38 25.59
CA GLU A 198 8.38 -1.46 26.74
C GLU A 198 8.56 0.03 26.44
N TYR A 199 8.82 0.46 25.20
CA TYR A 199 8.88 1.91 24.88
C TYR A 199 7.51 2.45 24.44
N GLN A 200 6.66 2.69 25.45
CA GLN A 200 5.30 3.22 25.34
C GLN A 200 5.25 4.71 24.95
N SER A 201 5.58 5.07 23.70
CA SER A 201 5.30 6.43 23.22
C SER A 201 4.32 6.51 22.04
N ARG A 202 4.04 5.38 21.36
CA ARG A 202 2.98 5.29 20.34
C ARG A 202 2.28 3.92 20.43
N PRO A 203 0.93 3.87 20.42
CA PRO A 203 0.19 2.62 20.63
C PRO A 203 0.43 1.51 19.58
N ASN A 204 1.07 1.79 18.44
CA ASN A 204 1.12 0.88 17.30
C ASN A 204 2.54 0.55 16.74
N ASP A 205 3.59 1.25 17.18
CA ASP A 205 4.94 1.05 16.64
C ASP A 205 5.81 0.29 17.67
N LYS A 206 6.34 -0.87 17.30
CA LYS A 206 7.32 -1.61 18.12
C LYS A 206 8.68 -1.56 17.44
N TRP A 207 9.76 -1.46 18.20
CA TRP A 207 11.13 -1.44 17.66
C TRP A 207 11.66 -2.85 17.47
N LEU A 208 12.38 -3.08 16.37
CA LEU A 208 13.11 -4.31 16.18
C LEU A 208 14.38 -4.29 17.04
N PHE A 209 14.51 -5.29 17.90
CA PHE A 209 15.63 -5.45 18.79
C PHE A 209 16.50 -6.62 18.35
N ASN A 210 17.80 -6.50 18.61
CA ASN A 210 18.75 -7.56 18.40
C ASN A 210 19.31 -7.98 19.77
N SER A 211 19.51 -9.27 20.00
CA SER A 211 20.21 -9.76 21.19
C SER A 211 21.33 -10.69 20.77
N PHE A 212 22.56 -10.35 21.15
CA PHE A 212 23.73 -11.17 20.84
C PHE A 212 23.89 -12.28 21.88
N GLN A 213 23.88 -13.53 21.43
CA GLN A 213 24.06 -14.73 22.24
C GLN A 213 25.33 -15.49 21.82
N PRO A 214 26.50 -15.24 22.45
CA PRO A 214 27.79 -15.76 21.99
C PRO A 214 27.87 -17.29 21.94
N SER A 215 27.17 -17.98 22.85
CA SER A 215 27.17 -19.44 22.93
C SER A 215 26.05 -20.10 22.12
N ASN A 216 25.05 -19.33 21.68
CA ASN A 216 23.84 -19.87 21.05
C ASN A 216 23.62 -19.19 19.69
N ALA A 217 23.93 -19.91 18.62
CA ALA A 217 23.54 -19.52 17.27
C ALA A 217 22.01 -19.47 17.13
N GLN A 218 21.50 -18.60 16.26
CA GLN A 218 20.12 -18.64 15.83
C GLN A 218 19.83 -19.99 15.17
N THR A 219 18.79 -20.68 15.61
CA THR A 219 18.45 -22.05 15.17
C THR A 219 17.49 -22.10 13.98
N GLY A 220 17.15 -20.95 13.41
CA GLY A 220 16.13 -20.86 12.36
C GLY A 220 14.70 -20.89 12.89
N ASP A 221 14.46 -20.55 14.16
CA ASP A 221 13.10 -20.33 14.67
C ASP A 221 12.39 -19.24 13.87
N ARG A 222 11.29 -19.61 13.20
CA ARG A 222 10.48 -18.74 12.36
C ARG A 222 9.99 -17.50 13.09
N ALA A 223 9.76 -17.56 14.41
CA ALA A 223 9.34 -16.41 15.19
C ALA A 223 10.43 -15.32 15.32
N HIS A 224 11.70 -15.69 15.15
CA HIS A 224 12.86 -14.81 15.30
C HIS A 224 13.57 -14.51 13.97
N GLN A 225 13.01 -14.93 12.84
CA GLN A 225 13.64 -14.72 11.53
C GLN A 225 13.36 -13.33 10.95
N LEU A 226 14.38 -12.78 10.29
CA LEU A 226 14.20 -11.72 9.30
C LEU A 226 14.04 -12.33 7.91
N ILE A 227 13.09 -11.83 7.13
CA ILE A 227 12.78 -12.33 5.80
C ILE A 227 12.76 -11.18 4.79
N GLY A 228 13.58 -11.29 3.75
CA GLY A 228 13.52 -10.47 2.56
C GLY A 228 12.60 -11.11 1.51
N GLN A 229 11.61 -10.35 1.04
CA GLN A 229 10.78 -10.71 -0.10
C GLN A 229 11.29 -9.93 -1.31
N LEU A 230 11.96 -10.59 -2.27
CA LEU A 230 12.69 -9.90 -3.36
C LEU A 230 11.99 -10.04 -4.71
N GLY A 231 12.01 -8.98 -5.53
CA GLY A 231 11.51 -9.05 -6.91
C GLY A 231 10.06 -9.54 -6.96
N ASP A 232 9.77 -10.50 -7.86
CA ASP A 232 8.41 -11.04 -8.07
C ASP A 232 7.91 -11.93 -6.91
N GLN A 233 8.80 -12.29 -5.97
CA GLN A 233 8.46 -13.03 -4.74
C GLN A 233 7.67 -12.14 -3.77
N TYR A 234 7.94 -10.84 -3.83
CA TYR A 234 7.14 -9.85 -3.12
C TYR A 234 5.85 -9.59 -3.90
N LYS A 235 4.79 -10.22 -3.44
CA LYS A 235 3.43 -9.76 -3.71
C LYS A 235 3.03 -8.96 -2.48
N PRO A 236 2.97 -7.60 -2.54
CA PRO A 236 2.25 -6.88 -1.50
C PRO A 236 0.92 -7.59 -1.30
N THR A 237 0.43 -7.68 -0.06
CA THR A 237 -0.92 -8.21 0.25
C THR A 237 -1.94 -7.45 -0.58
N THR A 238 -2.11 -7.90 -1.82
CA THR A 238 -2.61 -7.12 -2.95
C THR A 238 -2.06 -5.68 -2.99
N LYS A 239 -1.35 -5.30 -4.06
CA LYS A 239 -1.65 -3.98 -4.63
C LYS A 239 -3.18 -3.93 -4.66
N PRO A 240 -3.90 -2.98 -4.04
CA PRO A 240 -5.31 -2.80 -4.41
C PRO A 240 -5.27 -2.81 -5.94
N ALA A 241 -6.06 -3.69 -6.59
CA ALA A 241 -6.03 -3.85 -8.04
C ALA A 241 -5.83 -2.47 -8.65
N PRO A 242 -4.79 -2.31 -9.49
CA PRO A 242 -4.07 -1.06 -9.72
C PRO A 242 -5.04 0.07 -9.55
N THR A 243 -4.96 0.90 -8.49
CA THR A 243 -5.97 1.92 -8.16
C THR A 243 -6.56 2.39 -9.45
N SER A 244 -7.71 1.77 -9.81
CA SER A 244 -8.29 1.99 -11.13
C SER A 244 -8.41 3.48 -11.19
N PRO A 245 -7.85 4.16 -12.22
CA PRO A 245 -7.48 5.57 -12.19
C PRO A 245 -8.44 6.29 -11.28
N ALA A 246 -7.94 6.65 -10.08
CA ALA A 246 -8.73 6.98 -8.89
C ALA A 246 -10.07 7.55 -9.33
N CYS A 247 -11.15 6.81 -9.04
CA CYS A 247 -12.46 6.93 -9.65
C CYS A 247 -12.67 8.26 -10.38
N LYS A 248 -12.90 8.24 -11.70
CA LYS A 248 -12.99 9.47 -12.48
C LYS A 248 -14.31 10.16 -12.19
N LEU A 249 -14.29 11.46 -11.87
CA LEU A 249 -15.51 12.27 -11.86
C LEU A 249 -16.13 12.24 -13.26
N VAL A 250 -17.32 11.65 -13.37
CA VAL A 250 -18.02 11.56 -14.66
C VAL A 250 -19.29 12.40 -14.68
N LYS A 251 -19.86 12.72 -13.52
CA LYS A 251 -21.04 13.58 -13.40
C LYS A 251 -21.01 14.41 -12.12
N SER A 252 -21.53 15.63 -12.21
CA SER A 252 -21.89 16.48 -11.07
C SER A 252 -23.31 16.97 -11.32
N GLY A 253 -24.16 17.06 -10.29
CA GLY A 253 -25.58 17.29 -10.49
C GLY A 253 -26.40 17.29 -9.20
N ASN A 254 -27.72 17.36 -9.34
CA ASN A 254 -28.65 17.37 -8.20
C ASN A 254 -29.34 16.02 -8.05
N MET A 255 -29.79 15.71 -6.83
CA MET A 255 -30.57 14.51 -6.54
C MET A 255 -32.02 14.86 -6.17
N GLU A 256 -32.95 14.00 -6.59
CA GLU A 256 -34.37 14.08 -6.25
C GLU A 256 -34.90 12.71 -5.85
N LEU A 257 -35.70 12.65 -4.79
CA LEU A 257 -36.47 11.48 -4.45
C LEU A 257 -37.83 11.58 -5.12
N VAL A 258 -38.17 10.61 -5.95
CA VAL A 258 -39.42 10.56 -6.71
C VAL A 258 -40.31 9.46 -6.18
N ASN A 259 -41.52 9.80 -5.77
CA ASN A 259 -42.54 8.81 -5.46
C ASN A 259 -43.06 8.21 -6.78
N THR A 260 -42.81 6.92 -7.00
CA THR A 260 -43.15 6.22 -8.25
C THR A 260 -44.66 6.01 -8.44
N LYS A 261 -45.46 6.08 -7.37
CA LYS A 261 -46.92 5.97 -7.44
C LYS A 261 -47.59 7.30 -7.77
N THR A 262 -47.08 8.40 -7.23
CA THR A 262 -47.74 9.72 -7.35
C THR A 262 -47.02 10.67 -8.31
N GLY A 263 -45.76 10.40 -8.66
CA GLY A 263 -44.91 11.28 -9.44
C GLY A 263 -44.38 12.50 -8.66
N ALA A 264 -44.72 12.63 -7.36
CA ALA A 264 -44.24 13.74 -6.54
C ALA A 264 -42.72 13.65 -6.38
N THR A 265 -42.04 14.78 -6.59
CA THR A 265 -40.59 14.90 -6.47
C THR A 265 -40.22 15.73 -5.26
N GLN A 266 -39.14 15.36 -4.58
CA GLN A 266 -38.58 16.08 -3.44
C GLN A 266 -37.08 16.20 -3.62
N SER A 267 -36.56 17.43 -3.55
CA SER A 267 -35.11 17.66 -3.65
C SER A 267 -34.38 17.03 -2.48
N VAL A 268 -33.28 16.36 -2.78
CA VAL A 268 -32.37 15.78 -1.79
C VAL A 268 -31.21 16.73 -1.59
N THR A 269 -30.90 17.02 -0.34
CA THR A 269 -29.77 17.86 0.06
C THR A 269 -28.86 17.09 1.01
N THR A 270 -27.69 17.65 1.26
CA THR A 270 -26.72 17.14 2.24
C THR A 270 -26.56 18.15 3.35
N ASP A 271 -26.97 17.77 4.57
CA ASP A 271 -26.91 18.63 5.75
C ASP A 271 -26.53 17.82 7.00
N PHE A 272 -26.12 18.52 8.07
CA PHE A 272 -26.10 17.99 9.43
C PHE A 272 -27.44 18.31 10.07
N PRO A 273 -28.37 17.35 10.23
CA PRO A 273 -29.50 17.63 11.11
C PRO A 273 -28.93 17.87 12.50
N SER A 274 -29.23 19.00 13.13
CA SER A 274 -28.79 19.35 14.48
C SER A 274 -29.15 18.31 15.55
N ASN A 275 -30.06 17.38 15.21
CA ASN A 275 -30.63 16.37 16.09
C ASN A 275 -30.21 14.93 15.73
N PHE A 276 -29.24 14.72 14.82
CA PHE A 276 -28.79 13.37 14.43
C PHE A 276 -27.27 13.20 14.60
N PRO A 277 -26.79 12.24 15.42
CA PRO A 277 -25.38 12.17 15.83
C PRO A 277 -24.39 11.62 14.78
N TYR A 278 -24.80 11.36 13.53
CA TYR A 278 -23.95 10.70 12.55
C TYR A 278 -23.99 11.38 11.18
N ALA A 279 -22.89 12.07 10.81
CA ALA A 279 -22.46 12.43 9.44
C ALA A 279 -23.44 13.20 8.51
N LYS A 280 -22.91 13.77 7.42
CA LYS A 280 -23.73 14.40 6.37
C LYS A 280 -24.50 13.31 5.63
N SER A 281 -25.82 13.33 5.71
CA SER A 281 -26.68 12.31 5.08
C SER A 281 -27.47 12.92 3.93
N PRO A 282 -27.90 12.13 2.93
CA PRO A 282 -28.92 12.57 1.98
C PRO A 282 -30.25 12.77 2.70
N LEU A 283 -30.80 13.98 2.63
CA LEU A 283 -31.98 14.42 3.37
C LEU A 283 -33.00 15.06 2.44
N ILE A 284 -34.28 14.80 2.67
CA ILE A 284 -35.37 15.63 2.15
C ILE A 284 -35.79 16.66 3.19
N ASN A 285 -36.43 17.74 2.75
CA ASN A 285 -36.92 18.83 3.61
C ASN A 285 -35.80 19.42 4.51
N ALA A 286 -34.60 19.55 3.97
CA ALA A 286 -33.44 20.16 4.63
C ALA A 286 -32.87 21.29 3.76
N ASN A 287 -32.10 22.19 4.38
CA ASN A 287 -31.56 23.39 3.74
C ASN A 287 -30.08 23.24 3.37
N GLY A 288 -29.64 22.00 3.15
CA GLY A 288 -28.24 21.64 2.86
C GLY A 288 -27.81 21.86 1.41
N ASN A 289 -26.61 21.38 1.06
CA ASN A 289 -26.11 21.47 -0.32
C ASN A 289 -26.83 20.43 -1.22
N PRO A 290 -27.46 20.85 -2.34
CA PRO A 290 -28.18 19.96 -3.23
C PRO A 290 -27.30 19.25 -4.28
N THR A 291 -26.01 19.59 -4.37
CA THR A 291 -25.12 19.12 -5.43
C THR A 291 -24.27 17.93 -4.99
N PHE A 292 -24.24 16.92 -5.86
CA PHE A 292 -23.56 15.65 -5.69
C PHE A 292 -22.61 15.39 -6.86
N ASN A 293 -21.50 14.75 -6.57
CA ASN A 293 -20.52 14.28 -7.53
C ASN A 293 -20.58 12.76 -7.61
N PHE A 294 -20.54 12.22 -8.83
CA PHE A 294 -20.41 10.79 -9.07
C PHE A 294 -19.08 10.47 -9.75
N TYR A 295 -18.33 9.60 -9.11
CA TYR A 295 -17.05 9.12 -9.58
C TYR A 295 -17.19 7.69 -10.07
N GLN A 296 -16.97 7.47 -11.37
CA GLN A 296 -16.94 6.15 -11.98
C GLN A 296 -15.67 5.42 -11.56
N CYS A 297 -15.81 4.19 -11.08
CA CYS A 297 -14.71 3.34 -10.66
C CYS A 297 -14.71 2.04 -11.48
N SER A 298 -13.54 1.57 -11.91
CA SER A 298 -13.39 0.15 -12.26
C SER A 298 -13.13 -0.63 -10.98
N SER A 299 -13.83 -1.74 -10.80
CA SER A 299 -13.63 -2.65 -9.68
C SER A 299 -13.79 -4.09 -10.17
N ASP A 300 -12.70 -4.84 -10.17
CA ASP A 300 -12.69 -6.26 -10.49
C ASP A 300 -13.41 -7.05 -9.39
N TYR A 301 -13.29 -6.62 -8.13
CA TYR A 301 -13.99 -7.24 -6.99
C TYR A 301 -15.50 -7.13 -7.11
N MET A 302 -16.02 -5.93 -7.42
CA MET A 302 -17.45 -5.73 -7.60
C MET A 302 -17.94 -6.36 -8.90
N GLY A 303 -17.08 -6.47 -9.92
CA GLY A 303 -17.35 -7.20 -11.17
C GLY A 303 -18.31 -6.49 -12.13
N TYR A 304 -18.68 -5.24 -11.85
CA TYR A 304 -19.52 -4.43 -12.73
C TYR A 304 -18.69 -3.65 -13.75
N THR A 305 -19.21 -3.50 -14.96
CA THR A 305 -18.52 -2.81 -16.06
C THR A 305 -19.39 -1.66 -16.52
N SER A 306 -18.85 -0.44 -16.47
CA SER A 306 -19.58 0.75 -16.91
C SER A 306 -19.72 0.79 -18.43
N THR A 307 -20.85 1.29 -18.91
CA THR A 307 -21.13 1.56 -20.33
C THR A 307 -21.75 2.95 -20.49
N ASP A 308 -21.97 3.39 -21.73
CA ASP A 308 -22.61 4.68 -22.01
C ASP A 308 -24.06 4.70 -21.51
N GLY A 309 -24.25 5.26 -20.32
CA GLY A 309 -25.55 5.31 -19.65
C GLY A 309 -25.72 4.28 -18.53
N ASP A 310 -24.70 3.51 -18.18
CA ASP A 310 -24.72 2.65 -17.00
C ASP A 310 -23.37 2.73 -16.29
N TYR A 311 -23.29 3.54 -15.24
CA TYR A 311 -22.05 3.86 -14.56
C TYR A 311 -22.02 3.22 -13.18
N TYR A 312 -20.84 2.77 -12.75
CA TYR A 312 -20.64 2.14 -11.45
C TYR A 312 -19.54 2.85 -10.68
N GLY A 313 -19.75 3.11 -9.38
CA GLY A 313 -18.79 3.87 -8.59
C GLY A 313 -19.35 4.46 -7.31
N HIS A 314 -18.91 5.68 -6.95
CA HIS A 314 -19.19 6.29 -5.66
C HIS A 314 -19.83 7.68 -5.80
N PHE A 315 -20.67 8.04 -4.83
CA PHE A 315 -21.19 9.39 -4.66
C PHE A 315 -20.46 10.16 -3.55
N GLN A 316 -20.39 11.47 -3.73
CA GLN A 316 -19.88 12.46 -2.77
C GLN A 316 -20.74 13.72 -2.82
N SER A 317 -20.85 14.44 -1.70
CA SER A 317 -21.40 15.80 -1.66
C SER A 317 -20.41 16.81 -2.25
N ALA A 318 -20.87 17.68 -3.15
CA ALA A 318 -20.03 18.76 -3.69
C ALA A 318 -19.71 19.85 -2.64
N ALA A 319 -20.32 19.79 -1.44
CA ALA A 319 -20.01 20.71 -0.34
C ALA A 319 -18.64 20.49 0.30
N TYR A 320 -17.94 19.40 -0.02
CA TYR A 320 -16.72 18.99 0.67
C TYR A 320 -15.55 18.82 -0.30
N ASN A 321 -14.45 19.54 -0.07
CA ASN A 321 -13.19 19.42 -0.80
C ASN A 321 -12.34 18.21 -0.38
N GLY A 322 -12.91 17.28 0.39
CA GLY A 322 -12.19 16.10 0.88
C GLY A 322 -12.53 14.83 0.12
N THR A 323 -11.87 13.75 0.51
CA THR A 323 -11.97 12.43 -0.14
C THR A 323 -13.15 11.62 0.39
N ALA A 324 -14.23 12.19 0.92
CA ALA A 324 -15.32 11.44 1.57
C ALA A 324 -16.36 10.92 0.56
N CYS A 325 -16.97 9.76 0.83
CA CYS A 325 -18.04 9.19 0.00
C CYS A 325 -19.23 8.73 0.84
N PHE A 326 -20.40 8.70 0.22
CA PHE A 326 -21.59 8.08 0.79
C PHE A 326 -21.39 6.59 0.99
N SER A 327 -21.70 6.12 2.18
CA SER A 327 -21.59 4.73 2.58
C SER A 327 -22.79 4.31 3.42
N ARG A 328 -23.33 3.13 3.13
CA ARG A 328 -24.29 2.47 4.01
C ARG A 328 -23.60 2.06 5.30
N GLN A 329 -24.23 2.39 6.42
CA GLN A 329 -23.73 1.96 7.72
C GLN A 329 -23.74 0.41 7.81
N ILE A 330 -22.56 -0.19 7.95
CA ILE A 330 -22.43 -1.62 8.30
C ILE A 330 -22.42 -1.71 9.84
N PRO A 331 -23.16 -2.65 10.45
CA PRO A 331 -23.12 -2.82 11.90
C PRO A 331 -21.70 -3.07 12.40
N THR A 332 -21.29 -2.33 13.43
CA THR A 332 -20.30 -2.79 14.41
C THR A 332 -20.94 -3.88 15.28
N ASP A 333 -20.15 -4.73 15.94
CA ASP A 333 -20.50 -6.05 16.54
C ASP A 333 -21.73 -6.15 17.49
N ASN A 334 -22.54 -5.09 17.66
CA ASN A 334 -23.74 -5.01 18.50
C ASN A 334 -25.06 -4.77 17.73
N GLY A 335 -25.23 -5.41 16.57
CA GLY A 335 -26.54 -5.99 16.22
C GLY A 335 -27.69 -5.10 15.75
N ASN A 336 -27.48 -3.95 15.09
CA ASN A 336 -28.53 -3.33 14.27
C ASN A 336 -28.00 -2.87 12.91
N VAL A 337 -28.59 -3.42 11.84
CA VAL A 337 -28.31 -2.98 10.47
C VAL A 337 -29.06 -1.68 10.22
N ASN A 338 -28.35 -0.57 10.27
CA ASN A 338 -28.93 0.73 9.99
C ASN A 338 -28.97 0.94 8.47
N ASN A 339 -30.17 1.13 7.93
CA ASN A 339 -30.42 1.34 6.49
C ASN A 339 -29.97 2.71 5.95
N TYR A 340 -29.28 3.49 6.78
CA TYR A 340 -28.87 4.85 6.47
C TYR A 340 -27.66 4.88 5.53
N ILE A 341 -27.66 5.87 4.63
CA ILE A 341 -26.51 6.27 3.83
C ILE A 341 -25.90 7.52 4.47
N LEU A 342 -24.64 7.43 4.86
CA LEU A 342 -23.91 8.48 5.55
C LEU A 342 -22.66 8.84 4.74
N GLU A 343 -22.37 10.11 4.56
CA GLU A 343 -21.07 10.58 4.08
C GLU A 343 -20.11 10.64 5.26
N SER A 344 -19.28 9.61 5.38
CA SER A 344 -18.30 9.51 6.46
C SER A 344 -17.21 10.58 6.32
N THR A 345 -16.60 11.03 7.43
CA THR A 345 -15.35 11.81 7.38
C THR A 345 -14.15 11.00 6.89
N TYR A 346 -14.28 9.67 6.77
CA TYR A 346 -13.24 8.79 6.25
C TYR A 346 -13.19 8.81 4.71
N GLN A 347 -12.00 8.59 4.17
CA GLN A 347 -11.78 8.59 2.72
C GLN A 347 -12.65 7.51 2.03
N CYS A 348 -13.15 7.79 0.83
CA CYS A 348 -13.73 6.85 -0.11
C CYS A 348 -12.75 5.69 -0.18
N LEU A 349 -13.17 4.51 0.28
CA LEU A 349 -12.36 3.31 0.18
C LEU A 349 -12.35 2.89 -1.29
N THR A 350 -11.45 3.49 -2.07
CA THR A 350 -11.26 3.23 -3.51
C THR A 350 -10.43 1.97 -3.78
N GLY A 351 -10.04 1.25 -2.74
CA GLY A 351 -9.36 -0.03 -2.87
C GLY A 351 -10.32 -1.08 -3.41
N ASP A 352 -9.96 -1.72 -4.51
CA ASP A 352 -10.76 -2.77 -5.14
C ASP A 352 -10.85 -4.00 -4.23
N GLY A 353 -11.98 -4.17 -3.55
CA GLY A 353 -12.15 -5.21 -2.54
C GLY A 353 -13.43 -5.07 -1.71
N LYS A 354 -13.59 -5.94 -0.71
CA LYS A 354 -14.79 -6.02 0.15
C LYS A 354 -15.17 -4.69 0.80
N ALA A 355 -14.21 -3.79 0.99
CA ALA A 355 -14.42 -2.45 1.51
C ALA A 355 -15.32 -1.56 0.62
N GLN A 356 -15.53 -1.92 -0.65
CA GLN A 356 -16.41 -1.19 -1.57
C GLN A 356 -17.89 -1.57 -1.43
N LEU A 357 -18.21 -2.74 -0.87
CA LEU A 357 -19.59 -3.19 -0.70
C LEU A 357 -20.52 -2.14 -0.07
N PRO A 358 -20.14 -1.40 0.99
CA PRO A 358 -21.03 -0.42 1.60
C PRO A 358 -21.11 0.91 0.86
N ASN A 359 -20.30 1.20 -0.15
CA ASN A 359 -20.26 2.53 -0.78
C ASN A 359 -20.31 2.49 -2.31
N PHE A 360 -20.63 1.34 -2.91
CA PHE A 360 -20.72 1.19 -4.37
C PHE A 360 -22.17 1.35 -4.87
N PHE A 361 -22.31 2.19 -5.90
CA PHE A 361 -23.59 2.55 -6.50
C PHE A 361 -23.55 2.35 -8.00
N ARG A 362 -24.75 2.21 -8.58
CA ARG A 362 -25.00 2.23 -10.01
C ARG A 362 -25.80 3.48 -10.38
N LEU A 363 -25.41 4.14 -11.46
CA LEU A 363 -26.09 5.24 -12.11
C LEU A 363 -26.57 4.75 -13.48
N LYS A 364 -27.86 4.45 -13.58
CA LYS A 364 -28.48 3.95 -14.81
C LYS A 364 -29.28 5.06 -15.48
N LYS A 365 -28.95 5.38 -16.72
CA LYS A 365 -29.63 6.41 -17.49
C LYS A 365 -31.09 6.03 -17.72
N ASP A 366 -31.98 6.97 -17.46
CA ASP A 366 -33.42 6.92 -17.71
C ASP A 366 -33.81 8.18 -18.53
N ALA A 367 -35.02 8.21 -19.08
CA ALA A 367 -35.57 9.37 -19.79
C ALA A 367 -35.57 10.66 -18.95
N ARG A 368 -35.59 10.53 -17.62
CA ARG A 368 -35.63 11.63 -16.65
C ARG A 368 -34.26 12.08 -16.14
N GLY A 369 -33.18 11.37 -16.49
CA GLY A 369 -31.84 11.60 -15.93
C GLY A 369 -31.13 10.27 -15.67
N TYR A 370 -30.70 10.04 -14.43
CA TYR A 370 -30.12 8.77 -14.02
C TYR A 370 -30.78 8.26 -12.74
N GLU A 371 -31.21 7.00 -12.74
CA GLU A 371 -31.65 6.31 -11.55
C GLU A 371 -30.42 5.85 -10.74
N VAL A 372 -30.45 6.14 -9.45
CA VAL A 372 -29.40 5.81 -8.50
C VAL A 372 -29.78 4.51 -7.79
N HIS A 373 -28.88 3.52 -7.81
CA HIS A 373 -29.07 2.25 -7.11
C HIS A 373 -27.91 1.99 -6.17
N TYR A 374 -28.20 1.64 -4.93
CA TYR A 374 -27.20 1.07 -4.03
C TYR A 374 -27.07 -0.44 -4.31
N LEU A 375 -25.85 -0.91 -4.53
CA LEU A 375 -25.62 -2.30 -4.94
C LEU A 375 -25.47 -3.26 -3.76
N GLY A 376 -24.66 -2.90 -2.75
CA GLY A 376 -24.46 -3.69 -1.53
C GLY A 376 -23.91 -5.11 -1.70
N SER A 377 -23.56 -5.52 -2.93
CA SER A 377 -23.12 -6.86 -3.29
C SER A 377 -22.36 -6.87 -4.61
N THR A 378 -21.51 -7.87 -4.80
CA THR A 378 -20.77 -8.11 -6.06
C THR A 378 -21.71 -8.62 -7.15
N LYS A 379 -21.36 -8.39 -8.42
CA LYS A 379 -22.14 -8.87 -9.57
C LYS A 379 -22.33 -10.39 -9.55
N SER A 380 -21.30 -11.12 -9.12
CA SER A 380 -21.32 -12.60 -9.02
C SER A 380 -22.31 -13.13 -7.98
N GLU A 381 -22.65 -12.34 -6.96
CA GLU A 381 -23.63 -12.76 -5.95
C GLU A 381 -25.08 -12.71 -6.46
N ASN A 382 -25.34 -12.03 -7.58
CA ASN A 382 -26.66 -11.95 -8.24
C ASN A 382 -27.82 -11.64 -7.28
N LYS A 383 -27.60 -10.71 -6.33
CA LYS A 383 -28.63 -10.27 -5.38
C LYS A 383 -29.49 -9.16 -6.01
N PRO A 384 -30.78 -9.05 -5.61
CA PRO A 384 -31.62 -7.95 -6.04
C PRO A 384 -31.04 -6.60 -5.59
N GLU A 385 -31.20 -5.58 -6.43
CA GLU A 385 -30.84 -4.20 -6.10
C GLU A 385 -31.71 -3.69 -4.95
N PHE A 386 -31.16 -2.77 -4.15
CA PHE A 386 -31.88 -2.20 -3.02
C PHE A 386 -32.78 -1.05 -3.48
N GLY A 387 -33.96 -0.91 -2.85
CA GLY A 387 -34.85 0.22 -3.06
C GLY A 387 -34.50 1.42 -2.18
N TRP A 388 -35.21 2.55 -2.38
CA TRP A 388 -35.08 3.75 -1.57
C TRP A 388 -36.35 4.00 -0.75
N THR A 389 -36.20 4.46 0.49
CA THR A 389 -37.34 4.88 1.30
C THR A 389 -36.95 6.03 2.22
N LEU A 390 -37.91 6.56 2.96
CA LEU A 390 -37.70 7.62 3.93
C LEU A 390 -37.70 7.03 5.34
N ALA A 391 -36.82 7.53 6.19
CA ALA A 391 -36.93 7.30 7.62
C ALA A 391 -38.20 7.98 8.16
N ALA A 392 -38.89 7.32 9.11
CA ALA A 392 -40.06 7.88 9.77
C ALA A 392 -39.67 9.10 10.63
N GLY A 393 -40.46 10.17 10.57
CA GLY A 393 -40.24 11.36 11.39
C GLY A 393 -40.94 12.61 10.86
N ASN A 394 -40.99 13.64 11.70
CA ASN A 394 -41.44 14.99 11.32
C ASN A 394 -40.19 15.87 11.11
N GLY A 395 -40.15 16.64 10.01
CA GLY A 395 -39.04 17.56 9.70
C GLY A 395 -38.14 17.05 8.57
N SER A 396 -36.82 17.32 8.66
CA SER A 396 -35.85 16.79 7.69
C SER A 396 -35.74 15.27 7.83
N GLN A 397 -35.92 14.54 6.74
CA GLN A 397 -35.97 13.07 6.76
C GLN A 397 -34.80 12.47 5.97
N PRO A 398 -34.04 11.55 6.58
CA PRO A 398 -33.02 10.77 5.87
C PRO A 398 -33.62 9.90 4.76
N VAL A 399 -32.97 9.92 3.61
CA VAL A 399 -33.17 8.93 2.56
C VAL A 399 -32.38 7.67 2.92
N ILE A 400 -33.05 6.54 3.01
CA ILE A 400 -32.48 5.27 3.47
C ILE A 400 -32.68 4.17 2.43
N VAL A 401 -31.79 3.18 2.47
CA VAL A 401 -31.77 2.03 1.55
C VAL A 401 -32.64 0.90 2.11
N ASN A 402 -33.56 0.37 1.32
CA ASN A 402 -34.44 -0.72 1.71
C ASN A 402 -34.01 -2.06 1.04
N PRO A 403 -33.64 -3.09 1.83
CA PRO A 403 -33.26 -4.41 1.30
C PRO A 403 -34.38 -5.19 0.61
N SER A 404 -35.66 -4.80 0.75
CA SER A 404 -36.76 -5.53 0.10
C SER A 404 -36.87 -5.28 -1.42
N GLY A 405 -36.06 -4.37 -1.99
CA GLY A 405 -35.99 -4.06 -3.43
C GLY A 405 -37.23 -3.37 -4.02
N MET A 406 -38.41 -3.57 -3.44
CA MET A 406 -39.65 -2.91 -3.81
C MET A 406 -39.94 -1.74 -2.87
N THR A 407 -39.84 -0.53 -3.41
CA THR A 407 -40.21 0.72 -2.73
C THR A 407 -41.00 1.62 -3.65
N ASP A 408 -41.84 2.47 -3.04
CA ASP A 408 -42.60 3.50 -3.76
C ASP A 408 -41.72 4.71 -4.14
N TYR A 409 -40.41 4.62 -3.96
CA TYR A 409 -39.48 5.70 -4.24
C TYR A 409 -38.31 5.27 -5.11
N GLN A 410 -37.94 6.17 -6.01
CA GLN A 410 -36.73 6.13 -6.82
C GLN A 410 -35.88 7.36 -6.50
N LEU A 411 -34.57 7.17 -6.40
CA LEU A 411 -33.63 8.28 -6.30
C LEU A 411 -33.12 8.61 -7.70
N LEU A 412 -33.38 9.83 -8.17
CA LEU A 412 -32.94 10.32 -9.46
C LEU A 412 -31.79 11.30 -9.28
N PHE A 413 -30.84 11.24 -10.20
CA PHE A 413 -29.71 12.14 -10.31
C PHE A 413 -29.72 12.82 -11.67
N THR A 414 -29.69 14.15 -11.66
CA THR A 414 -29.73 14.99 -12.85
C THR A 414 -28.40 15.73 -12.97
N PRO A 415 -27.55 15.39 -13.96
CA PRO A 415 -26.30 16.10 -14.17
C PRO A 415 -26.54 17.57 -14.53
N ASN A 416 -25.66 18.44 -14.05
CA ASN A 416 -25.60 19.86 -14.44
C ASN A 416 -25.08 20.04 -15.87
#